data_AF-A0A076HWG9-F1
#
_entry.id   AF-A0A076HWG9-F1
#
_cell.length_a   1.000
_cell.length_b   1.000
_cell.length_c   1.000
_cell.angle_alpha   90.00
_cell.angle_beta   90.00
_cell.angle_gamma   90.00
#
_symmetry.space_group_name_H-M   'P 1'
#
loop_
_entity.id
_entity.type
_entity.pdbx_description
1 polymer ?
#
loop_
_entity_poly.entity_id
_entity_poly.type
_entity_poly.pdbx_seq_one_letter_code
_entity_poly.pdbx_strand_id
1 'polypeptide(L)'
;MTTKQQNQVTMYAAVLRFFAEAGVPLVGVKKIAQGRDALAALVARIEAVAAAQDHSTTGVTRDRKVVKTEAAQKAEILRLLVVALTTDAALRGELKTPLSKLVTGKEAELLRYLQKVDAAVGTIDETELADAGYDPQVRQTLQTDLAELLATQGEARQIETGTKAATETLPELVLAASELLETQLDPFVKAQQLAQPELVLQYEAVRRIVRTAARRAPEYRGATLPGKPALVYDRREAGVVAPMLGNRSGRGLTLRYYTAATPAALPEAGQGLAVKNKAEVHLPDYSKLGPADAPYLLVVQEQLDGEGRWVVR
;
A
#
# COMPACT_ATOMS: atom_id res chain seq x y z
N MET A 1 4.81 3.07 -3.71
CA MET A 1 5.87 2.27 -3.04
C MET A 1 5.77 0.78 -3.37
N THR A 2 6.89 0.03 -3.32
CA THR A 2 6.86 -1.45 -3.38
C THR A 2 6.46 -2.07 -2.04
N THR A 3 5.91 -3.29 -2.05
CA THR A 3 5.57 -4.04 -0.82
C THR A 3 6.75 -4.19 0.14
N LYS A 4 7.97 -4.37 -0.38
CA LYS A 4 9.19 -4.44 0.44
C LYS A 4 9.45 -3.13 1.18
N GLN A 5 9.36 -2.00 0.48
CA GLN A 5 9.54 -0.67 1.07
C GLN A 5 8.44 -0.38 2.10
N GLN A 6 7.20 -0.77 1.84
CA GLN A 6 6.08 -0.55 2.76
C GLN A 6 6.24 -1.36 4.06
N ASN A 7 6.75 -2.58 3.96
CA ASN A 7 7.13 -3.38 5.12
C ASN A 7 8.25 -2.74 5.95
N GLN A 8 9.25 -2.16 5.28
CA GLN A 8 10.34 -1.45 5.96
C GLN A 8 9.83 -0.20 6.69
N VAL A 9 8.99 0.61 6.04
CA VAL A 9 8.39 1.80 6.67
C VAL A 9 7.50 1.43 7.86
N THR A 10 6.70 0.37 7.73
CA THR A 10 5.90 -0.16 8.85
C THR A 10 6.78 -0.57 10.04
N MET A 11 7.91 -1.21 9.77
CA MET A 11 8.89 -1.56 10.80
C MET A 11 9.52 -0.31 11.44
N TYR A 12 9.88 0.72 10.65
CA TYR A 12 10.39 1.97 11.21
C TYR A 12 9.37 2.65 12.14
N ALA A 13 8.10 2.68 11.73
CA ALA A 13 7.03 3.22 12.57
C ALA A 13 6.86 2.41 13.87
N ALA A 14 6.94 1.07 13.81
CA ALA A 14 6.90 0.22 15.00
C ALA A 14 8.08 0.48 15.95
N VAL A 15 9.28 0.68 15.40
CA VAL A 15 10.48 1.07 16.19
C VAL A 15 10.29 2.43 16.86
N LEU A 16 9.78 3.44 16.14
CA LEU A 16 9.52 4.76 16.72
C LEU A 16 8.46 4.72 17.82
N ARG A 17 7.40 3.92 17.63
CA ARG A 17 6.36 3.69 18.65
C ARG A 17 6.93 3.01 19.88
N PHE A 18 7.79 1.99 19.71
CA PHE A 18 8.48 1.36 20.83
C PHE A 18 9.22 2.40 21.68
N PHE A 19 10.00 3.31 21.09
CA PHE A 19 10.70 4.36 21.85
C PHE A 19 9.78 5.41 22.47
N ALA A 20 8.58 5.61 21.94
CA ALA A 20 7.58 6.50 22.54
C ALA A 20 6.85 5.87 23.73
N GLU A 21 6.83 4.53 23.80
CA GLU A 21 6.08 3.76 24.79
C GLU A 21 7.01 2.93 25.68
N ALA A 22 7.13 1.62 25.43
CA ALA A 22 7.87 0.69 26.29
C ALA A 22 9.37 1.02 26.39
N GLY A 23 9.96 1.55 25.32
CA GLY A 23 11.37 1.90 25.19
C GLY A 23 11.76 3.27 25.76
N VAL A 24 10.85 4.00 26.40
CA VAL A 24 11.15 5.31 27.03
C VAL A 24 12.39 5.29 27.92
N PRO A 25 12.65 4.26 28.75
CA PRO A 25 13.88 4.19 29.55
C PRO A 25 15.17 4.20 28.70
N LEU A 26 15.14 3.65 27.49
CA LEU A 26 16.29 3.64 26.57
C LEU A 26 16.56 5.01 25.95
N VAL A 27 15.53 5.88 25.83
CA VAL A 27 15.67 7.24 25.30
C VAL A 27 16.49 8.13 26.25
N GLY A 28 16.64 7.75 27.53
CA GLY A 28 17.59 8.40 28.44
C GLY A 28 19.05 8.31 27.97
N VAL A 29 19.38 7.35 27.10
CA VAL A 29 20.70 7.26 26.46
C VAL A 29 20.76 8.22 25.28
N LYS A 30 21.57 9.29 25.40
CA LYS A 30 21.67 10.37 24.41
C LYS A 30 21.86 9.91 22.96
N LYS A 31 22.65 8.85 22.73
CA LYS A 31 22.88 8.31 21.37
C LYS A 31 21.66 7.59 20.80
N ILE A 32 20.90 6.89 21.64
CA ILE A 32 19.63 6.26 21.24
C ILE A 32 18.59 7.34 20.92
N ALA A 33 18.49 8.39 21.74
CA ALA A 33 17.61 9.52 21.46
C ALA A 33 17.94 10.21 20.12
N GLN A 34 19.22 10.49 19.86
CA GLN A 34 19.68 11.08 18.60
C GLN A 34 19.32 10.21 17.38
N GLY A 35 19.57 8.91 17.46
CA GLY A 35 19.21 8.00 16.37
C GLY A 35 17.69 7.89 16.18
N ARG A 36 16.89 7.88 17.26
CA ARG A 36 15.43 7.87 17.18
C ARG A 36 14.91 9.11 16.46
N ASP A 37 15.38 10.29 16.83
CA ASP A 37 14.92 11.55 16.22
C ASP A 37 15.31 11.63 14.74
N ALA A 38 16.52 11.17 14.40
CA ALA A 38 16.97 11.09 13.01
C ALA A 38 16.17 10.07 12.19
N LEU A 39 15.79 8.93 12.78
CA LEU A 39 14.86 7.97 12.16
C LEU A 39 13.48 8.59 11.95
N ALA A 40 12.95 9.33 12.93
CA ALA A 40 11.65 9.99 12.83
C ALA A 40 11.63 11.02 11.68
N ALA A 41 12.72 11.80 11.54
CA ALA A 41 12.86 12.74 10.43
C ALA A 41 12.88 12.04 9.06
N LEU A 42 13.55 10.88 8.94
CA LEU A 42 13.55 10.09 7.71
C LEU A 42 12.18 9.49 7.40
N VAL A 43 11.48 8.94 8.40
CA VAL A 43 10.12 8.38 8.23
C VAL A 43 9.15 9.47 7.76
N ALA A 44 9.17 10.66 8.37
CA ALA A 44 8.33 11.77 7.95
C ALA A 44 8.61 12.21 6.49
N ARG A 45 9.88 12.19 6.05
CA ARG A 45 10.23 12.46 4.65
C ARG A 45 9.74 11.36 3.71
N ILE A 46 9.83 10.09 4.11
CA ILE A 46 9.32 8.96 3.32
C ILE A 46 7.79 9.08 3.16
N GLU A 47 7.06 9.38 4.24
CA GLU A 47 5.61 9.57 4.22
C GLU A 47 5.20 10.75 3.32
N ALA A 48 5.90 11.88 3.40
CA ALA A 48 5.64 13.03 2.54
C ALA A 48 5.82 12.71 1.04
N VAL A 49 6.89 11.99 0.69
CA VAL A 49 7.16 11.59 -0.70
C VAL A 49 6.17 10.51 -1.16
N ALA A 50 5.78 9.58 -0.28
CA ALA A 50 4.77 8.57 -0.57
C ALA A 50 3.38 9.20 -0.81
N ALA A 51 2.97 10.17 0.02
CA ALA A 51 1.72 10.90 -0.15
C ALA A 51 1.68 11.70 -1.46
N ALA A 52 2.81 12.29 -1.86
CA ALA A 52 2.94 12.96 -3.16
C ALA A 52 2.85 11.98 -4.35
N GLN A 53 3.29 10.72 -4.18
CA GLN A 53 3.09 9.65 -5.16
C GLN A 53 1.61 9.24 -5.28
N ASP A 54 0.88 9.14 -4.16
CA ASP A 54 -0.52 8.72 -4.13
C ASP A 54 -1.50 9.81 -4.61
N HIS A 55 -1.22 11.08 -4.33
CA HIS A 55 -2.03 12.22 -4.83
C HIS A 55 -1.95 12.39 -6.35
N SER A 56 -0.87 11.91 -7.00
CA SER A 56 -0.71 12.06 -8.46
C SER A 56 -1.59 11.10 -9.27
N THR A 57 -2.23 10.11 -8.62
CA THR A 57 -3.02 9.06 -9.29
C THR A 57 -4.51 9.02 -8.95
N THR A 58 -4.98 9.81 -7.98
CA THR A 58 -6.34 9.67 -7.40
C THR A 58 -7.23 10.91 -7.50
N GLY A 59 -6.98 11.79 -8.47
CA GLY A 59 -7.93 12.81 -8.90
C GLY A 59 -8.90 12.25 -9.95
N VAL A 60 -10.21 12.44 -9.74
CA VAL A 60 -11.28 11.96 -10.61
C VAL A 60 -11.13 12.53 -12.03
N THR A 61 -10.59 11.73 -12.94
CA THR A 61 -10.59 12.00 -14.38
C THR A 61 -10.83 10.67 -15.09
N ARG A 62 -11.72 10.68 -16.10
CA ARG A 62 -11.83 9.57 -17.06
C ARG A 62 -10.41 9.26 -17.55
N ASP A 63 -10.00 7.99 -17.51
CA ASP A 63 -8.63 7.60 -17.86
C ASP A 63 -8.25 8.25 -19.20
N ARG A 64 -7.21 9.10 -19.20
CA ARG A 64 -6.76 9.84 -20.38
C ARG A 64 -6.51 8.91 -21.57
N LYS A 65 -6.11 7.66 -21.31
CA LYS A 65 -5.97 6.61 -22.33
C LYS A 65 -7.31 6.24 -22.96
N VAL A 66 -8.36 6.14 -22.16
CA VAL A 66 -9.73 5.90 -22.62
C VAL A 66 -10.22 7.08 -23.46
N VAL A 67 -10.05 8.32 -22.97
CA VAL A 67 -10.38 9.54 -23.74
C VAL A 67 -9.62 9.58 -25.08
N LYS A 68 -8.33 9.23 -25.08
CA LYS A 68 -7.49 9.17 -26.30
C LYS A 68 -8.03 8.17 -27.32
N THR A 69 -8.41 6.98 -26.87
CA THR A 69 -8.95 5.94 -27.74
C THR A 69 -10.30 6.34 -28.32
N GLU A 70 -11.18 6.90 -27.51
CA GLU A 70 -12.52 7.30 -27.95
C GLU A 70 -12.48 8.52 -28.87
N ALA A 71 -11.63 9.51 -28.59
CA ALA A 71 -11.39 10.64 -29.48
C ALA A 71 -10.88 10.17 -30.84
N ALA A 72 -9.95 9.20 -30.85
CA ALA A 72 -9.42 8.64 -32.10
C ALA A 72 -10.47 7.87 -32.90
N GLN A 73 -11.37 7.14 -32.25
CA GLN A 73 -12.47 6.45 -32.94
C GLN A 73 -13.44 7.44 -33.59
N LYS A 74 -13.87 8.47 -32.85
CA LYS A 74 -14.77 9.51 -33.37
C LYS A 74 -14.14 10.28 -34.53
N ALA A 75 -12.88 10.68 -34.37
CA ALA A 75 -12.16 11.36 -35.44
C ALA A 75 -11.87 10.44 -36.63
N GLU A 76 -11.80 9.12 -36.49
CA GLU A 76 -11.61 8.22 -37.63
C GLU A 76 -12.87 8.18 -38.50
N ILE A 77 -14.06 8.19 -37.88
CA ILE A 77 -15.34 8.31 -38.59
C ILE A 77 -15.33 9.61 -39.42
N LEU A 78 -15.00 10.74 -38.78
CA LEU A 78 -14.97 12.04 -39.43
C LEU A 78 -13.87 12.14 -40.51
N ARG A 79 -12.70 11.55 -40.27
CA ARG A 79 -11.59 11.51 -41.24
C ARG A 79 -12.01 10.78 -42.51
N LEU A 80 -12.64 9.62 -42.37
CA LEU A 80 -13.11 8.82 -43.51
C LEU A 80 -14.15 9.59 -44.33
N LEU A 81 -15.07 10.27 -43.64
CA LEU A 81 -16.07 11.13 -44.27
C LEU A 81 -15.41 12.28 -45.06
N VAL A 82 -14.51 13.03 -44.43
CA VAL A 82 -13.79 14.14 -45.07
C VAL A 82 -12.97 13.65 -46.27
N VAL A 83 -12.29 12.52 -46.16
CA VAL A 83 -11.49 11.95 -47.26
C VAL A 83 -12.36 11.56 -48.46
N ALA A 84 -13.59 11.08 -48.21
CA ALA A 84 -14.53 10.69 -49.25
C ALA A 84 -15.14 11.90 -49.98
N LEU A 85 -15.42 12.99 -49.26
CA LEU A 85 -16.12 14.17 -49.78
C LEU A 85 -15.18 15.25 -50.32
N THR A 86 -13.97 15.38 -49.77
CA THR A 86 -13.07 16.46 -50.18
C THR A 86 -12.58 16.27 -51.61
N THR A 87 -12.55 17.36 -52.39
CA THR A 87 -11.90 17.41 -53.70
C THR A 87 -10.42 17.83 -53.61
N ASP A 88 -9.98 18.33 -52.45
CA ASP A 88 -8.61 18.77 -52.21
C ASP A 88 -7.67 17.56 -52.04
N ALA A 89 -6.82 17.35 -53.05
CA ALA A 89 -5.83 16.28 -53.05
C ALA A 89 -4.76 16.45 -51.96
N ALA A 90 -4.42 17.69 -51.58
CA ALA A 90 -3.47 17.96 -50.51
C ALA A 90 -4.07 17.54 -49.16
N LEU A 91 -5.27 18.01 -48.84
CA LEU A 91 -5.98 17.62 -47.62
C LEU A 91 -6.18 16.11 -47.53
N ARG A 92 -6.56 15.46 -48.64
CA ARG A 92 -6.67 13.99 -48.71
C ARG A 92 -5.33 13.29 -48.42
N GLY A 93 -4.23 13.85 -48.90
CA GLY A 93 -2.87 13.37 -48.63
C GLY A 93 -2.48 13.50 -47.16
N GLU A 94 -2.81 14.62 -46.53
CA GLU A 94 -2.58 14.87 -45.10
C GLU A 94 -3.41 13.94 -44.20
N LEU A 95 -4.65 13.65 -44.61
CA LEU A 95 -5.59 12.76 -43.91
C LEU A 95 -5.46 11.28 -44.30
N LYS A 96 -4.42 10.90 -45.06
CA LYS A 96 -4.23 9.52 -45.55
C LYS A 96 -3.95 8.50 -44.45
N THR A 97 -3.35 8.94 -43.34
CA THR A 97 -2.93 8.05 -42.27
C THR A 97 -4.11 7.71 -41.36
N PRO A 98 -4.45 6.42 -41.19
CA PRO A 98 -5.50 6.02 -40.24
C PRO A 98 -5.11 6.36 -38.80
N LEU A 99 -6.06 6.80 -37.99
CA LEU A 99 -5.81 7.15 -36.60
C LEU A 99 -5.33 5.98 -35.75
N SER A 100 -5.64 4.74 -36.12
CA SER A 100 -5.13 3.54 -35.47
C SER A 100 -3.58 3.47 -35.44
N LYS A 101 -2.91 4.12 -36.39
CA LYS A 101 -1.43 4.23 -36.42
C LYS A 101 -0.88 5.37 -35.57
N LEU A 102 -1.70 6.34 -35.21
CA LEU A 102 -1.31 7.53 -34.45
C LEU A 102 -1.65 7.41 -32.95
N VAL A 103 -2.62 6.56 -32.59
CA VAL A 103 -3.01 6.32 -31.20
C VAL A 103 -1.88 5.75 -30.34
N THR A 104 -0.96 4.97 -30.92
CA THR A 104 0.21 4.42 -30.22
C THR A 104 1.43 5.35 -30.24
N GLY A 105 1.37 6.43 -31.03
CA GLY A 105 2.46 7.38 -31.21
C GLY A 105 2.50 8.51 -30.17
N LYS A 106 3.30 9.54 -30.47
CA LYS A 106 3.45 10.72 -29.62
C LYS A 106 2.13 11.47 -29.52
N GLU A 107 1.76 11.82 -28.30
CA GLU A 107 0.48 12.45 -28.03
C GLU A 107 0.30 13.82 -28.70
N ALA A 108 1.36 14.63 -28.76
CA ALA A 108 1.33 15.92 -29.46
C ALA A 108 1.02 15.77 -30.96
N GLU A 109 1.48 14.67 -31.58
CA GLU A 109 1.21 14.37 -32.98
C GLU A 109 -0.25 13.95 -33.17
N LEU A 110 -0.77 13.10 -32.27
CA LEU A 110 -2.18 12.72 -32.27
C LEU A 110 -3.09 13.94 -32.08
N LEU A 111 -2.84 14.78 -31.07
CA LEU A 111 -3.66 15.97 -30.80
C LEU A 111 -3.72 16.91 -31.99
N ARG A 112 -2.57 17.19 -32.61
CA ARG A 112 -2.50 18.00 -33.83
C ARG A 112 -3.31 17.36 -34.97
N TYR A 113 -3.29 16.03 -35.08
CA TYR A 113 -4.04 15.31 -36.12
C TYR A 113 -5.55 15.34 -35.86
N LEU A 114 -5.99 15.14 -34.61
CA LEU A 114 -7.40 15.23 -34.22
C LEU A 114 -7.98 16.63 -34.48
N GLN A 115 -7.23 17.68 -34.12
CA GLN A 115 -7.60 19.07 -34.42
C GLN A 115 -7.70 19.33 -35.93
N LYS A 116 -6.80 18.72 -36.72
CA LYS A 116 -6.82 18.83 -38.18
C LYS A 116 -8.06 18.18 -38.79
N VAL A 117 -8.45 17.00 -38.28
CA VAL A 117 -9.71 16.35 -38.70
C VAL A 117 -10.92 17.22 -38.35
N ASP A 118 -11.02 17.74 -37.11
CA ASP A 118 -12.13 18.60 -36.72
C ASP A 118 -12.23 19.89 -37.57
N ALA A 119 -11.09 20.50 -37.88
CA ALA A 119 -11.04 21.66 -38.77
C ALA A 119 -11.49 21.30 -40.19
N ALA A 120 -11.06 20.15 -40.72
CA ALA A 120 -11.39 19.70 -42.08
C ALA A 120 -12.87 19.34 -42.26
N VAL A 121 -13.56 18.90 -41.20
CA VAL A 121 -15.03 18.75 -41.25
C VAL A 121 -15.70 20.11 -41.49
N GLY A 122 -15.15 21.19 -40.94
CA GLY A 122 -15.65 22.55 -41.14
C GLY A 122 -15.44 23.13 -42.54
N THR A 123 -14.72 22.43 -43.43
CA THR A 123 -14.49 22.88 -44.81
C THR A 123 -15.39 22.20 -45.83
N ILE A 124 -16.20 21.21 -45.42
CA ILE A 124 -17.16 20.52 -46.27
C ILE A 124 -18.53 21.22 -46.12
N ASP A 125 -19.28 21.31 -47.22
CA ASP A 125 -20.63 21.86 -47.20
C ASP A 125 -21.57 21.05 -46.30
N GLU A 126 -22.44 21.73 -45.55
CA GLU A 126 -23.34 21.08 -44.57
C GLU A 126 -24.34 20.14 -45.24
N THR A 127 -24.81 20.46 -46.45
CA THR A 127 -25.75 19.61 -47.19
C THR A 127 -25.07 18.35 -47.70
N GLU A 128 -23.83 18.48 -48.19
CA GLU A 128 -23.01 17.35 -48.62
C GLU A 128 -22.64 16.42 -47.45
N LEU A 129 -22.36 16.97 -46.27
CA LEU A 129 -22.16 16.19 -45.05
C LEU A 129 -23.42 15.41 -44.66
N ALA A 130 -24.58 16.07 -44.65
CA ALA A 130 -25.85 15.44 -44.29
C ALA A 130 -26.19 14.27 -45.22
N ASP A 131 -26.04 14.46 -46.53
CA ASP A 131 -26.26 13.43 -47.55
C ASP A 131 -25.31 12.23 -47.39
N ALA A 132 -24.11 12.46 -46.86
CA ALA A 132 -23.11 11.43 -46.60
C ALA A 132 -23.27 10.70 -45.25
N GLY A 133 -24.35 10.97 -44.50
CA GLY A 133 -24.63 10.31 -43.22
C GLY A 133 -23.83 10.87 -42.05
N TYR A 134 -23.43 12.16 -42.13
CA TYR A 134 -22.81 12.88 -41.01
C TYR A 134 -23.73 12.93 -39.78
N ASP A 135 -23.19 12.56 -38.63
CA ASP A 135 -23.82 12.78 -37.33
C ASP A 135 -23.13 13.93 -36.56
N PRO A 136 -23.81 15.08 -36.36
CA PRO A 136 -23.27 16.20 -35.59
C PRO A 136 -22.83 15.83 -34.17
N GLN A 137 -23.47 14.83 -33.54
CA GLN A 137 -23.10 14.39 -32.19
C GLN A 137 -21.69 13.80 -32.13
N VAL A 138 -21.22 13.16 -33.20
CA VAL A 138 -19.86 12.59 -33.27
C VAL A 138 -18.81 13.70 -33.22
N ARG A 139 -19.05 14.81 -33.92
CA ARG A 139 -18.14 15.98 -33.90
C ARG A 139 -18.19 16.70 -32.55
N GLN A 140 -19.38 16.92 -32.01
CA GLN A 140 -19.53 17.59 -30.71
C GLN A 140 -18.83 16.82 -29.58
N THR A 141 -18.98 15.49 -29.57
CA THR A 141 -18.33 14.64 -28.56
C THR A 141 -16.82 14.54 -28.78
N LEU A 142 -16.33 14.56 -30.03
CA LEU A 142 -14.89 14.71 -30.32
C LEU A 142 -14.32 16.02 -29.78
N GLN A 143 -15.01 17.15 -30.00
CA GLN A 143 -14.57 18.46 -29.50
C GLN A 143 -14.50 18.51 -27.97
N THR A 144 -15.43 17.83 -27.30
CA THR A 144 -15.41 17.65 -25.85
C THR A 144 -14.18 16.85 -25.39
N ASP A 145 -13.92 15.70 -26.02
CA ASP A 145 -12.74 14.89 -25.69
C ASP A 145 -11.43 15.64 -26.00
N LEU A 146 -11.37 16.44 -27.06
CA LEU A 146 -10.24 17.31 -27.39
C LEU A 146 -9.97 18.36 -26.32
N ALA A 147 -11.02 19.02 -25.80
CA ALA A 147 -10.91 19.97 -24.71
C ALA A 147 -10.40 19.31 -23.43
N GLU A 148 -10.90 18.11 -23.11
CA GLU A 148 -10.45 17.31 -21.96
C GLU A 148 -8.95 16.94 -22.09
N LEU A 149 -8.53 16.47 -23.28
CA LEU A 149 -7.13 16.15 -23.53
C LEU A 149 -6.21 17.38 -23.48
N LEU A 150 -6.66 18.55 -23.91
CA LEU A 150 -5.86 19.78 -23.81
C LEU A 150 -5.75 20.27 -22.37
N ALA A 151 -6.84 20.25 -21.61
CA ALA A 151 -6.88 20.67 -20.21
C ALA A 151 -5.94 19.84 -19.33
N THR A 152 -5.93 18.51 -19.53
CA THR A 152 -5.15 17.59 -18.70
C THR A 152 -3.70 17.40 -19.18
N GLN A 153 -3.25 18.10 -20.24
CA GLN A 153 -1.88 18.03 -20.77
C GLN A 153 -0.84 18.66 -19.83
N GLY A 154 -1.20 19.72 -19.10
CA GLY A 154 -0.32 20.37 -18.12
C GLY A 154 -0.17 19.54 -16.84
N GLU A 155 -1.26 18.92 -16.39
CA GLU A 155 -1.32 18.08 -15.19
C GLU A 155 -0.53 16.78 -15.38
N ALA A 156 -0.64 16.12 -16.54
CA ALA A 156 0.10 14.89 -16.84
C ALA A 156 1.62 15.08 -16.78
N ARG A 157 2.15 16.22 -17.27
CA ARG A 157 3.60 16.51 -17.18
C ARG A 157 4.06 16.77 -15.76
N GLN A 158 3.25 17.44 -14.95
CA GLN A 158 3.56 17.69 -13.54
C GLN A 158 3.52 16.39 -12.73
N ILE A 159 2.54 15.52 -13.01
CA ILE A 159 2.39 14.18 -12.44
C ILE A 159 3.57 13.29 -12.84
N GLU A 160 3.97 13.25 -14.12
CA GLU A 160 5.08 12.43 -14.60
C GLU A 160 6.41 12.87 -13.98
N THR A 161 6.65 14.18 -13.88
CA THR A 161 7.87 14.75 -13.27
C THR A 161 7.92 14.49 -11.76
N GLY A 162 6.80 14.72 -11.04
CA GLY A 162 6.70 14.48 -9.61
C GLY A 162 6.81 12.99 -9.25
N THR A 163 6.18 12.12 -10.05
CA THR A 163 6.22 10.67 -9.84
C THR A 163 7.61 10.11 -10.12
N LYS A 164 8.32 10.60 -11.15
CA LYS A 164 9.69 10.17 -11.44
C LYS A 164 10.66 10.56 -10.32
N ALA A 165 10.63 11.81 -9.86
CA ALA A 165 11.46 12.28 -8.75
C ALA A 165 11.17 11.51 -7.45
N ALA A 166 9.89 11.27 -7.13
CA ALA A 166 9.49 10.46 -5.98
C ALA A 166 9.93 8.99 -6.11
N THR A 167 9.87 8.41 -7.30
CA THR A 167 10.30 7.02 -7.57
C THR A 167 11.81 6.85 -7.42
N GLU A 168 12.60 7.88 -7.75
CA GLU A 168 14.05 7.89 -7.55
C GLU A 168 14.44 8.13 -6.08
N THR A 169 13.70 8.99 -5.36
CA THR A 169 14.05 9.42 -3.99
C THR A 169 13.59 8.44 -2.91
N LEU A 170 12.45 7.75 -3.08
CA LEU A 170 11.91 6.81 -2.09
C LEU A 170 12.86 5.65 -1.73
N PRO A 171 13.49 4.95 -2.70
CA PRO A 171 14.47 3.90 -2.39
C PRO A 171 15.65 4.39 -1.56
N GLU A 172 16.17 5.59 -1.85
CA GLU A 172 17.31 6.18 -1.14
C GLU A 172 16.96 6.52 0.30
N LEU A 173 15.79 7.13 0.54
CA LEU A 173 15.33 7.45 1.89
C LEU A 173 15.10 6.18 2.73
N VAL A 174 14.54 5.12 2.14
CA VAL A 174 14.36 3.82 2.81
C VAL A 174 15.70 3.14 3.11
N LEU A 175 16.67 3.25 2.20
CA LEU A 175 18.03 2.76 2.44
C LEU A 175 18.69 3.52 3.59
N ALA A 176 18.65 4.85 3.58
CA ALA A 176 19.21 5.71 4.62
C ALA A 176 18.59 5.41 6.00
N ALA A 177 17.27 5.15 6.07
CA ALA A 177 16.61 4.75 7.31
C ALA A 177 17.08 3.36 7.80
N SER A 178 17.32 2.42 6.87
CA SER A 178 17.87 1.10 7.22
C SER A 178 19.29 1.20 7.76
N GLU A 179 20.16 1.94 7.07
CA GLU A 179 21.55 2.16 7.48
C GLU A 179 21.63 2.88 8.82
N LEU A 180 20.76 3.86 9.06
CA LEU A 180 20.69 4.57 10.32
C LEU A 180 20.35 3.63 11.48
N LEU A 181 19.37 2.74 11.30
CA LEU A 181 19.05 1.72 12.29
C LEU A 181 20.26 0.82 12.56
N GLU A 182 20.88 0.26 11.53
CA GLU A 182 21.96 -0.71 11.66
C GLU A 182 23.23 -0.12 12.27
N THR A 183 23.54 1.13 11.95
CA THR A 183 24.82 1.76 12.31
C THR A 183 24.73 2.67 13.53
N GLN A 184 23.58 3.33 13.75
CA GLN A 184 23.45 4.36 14.78
C GLN A 184 22.43 4.04 15.87
N LEU A 185 21.60 3.01 15.72
CA LEU A 185 20.58 2.68 16.72
C LEU A 185 20.77 1.28 17.31
N ASP A 186 20.80 0.25 16.46
CA ASP A 186 20.90 -1.16 16.84
C ASP A 186 22.10 -1.43 17.77
N PRO A 187 23.32 -0.89 17.52
CA PRO A 187 24.47 -1.15 18.39
C PRO A 187 24.29 -0.60 19.81
N PHE A 188 23.69 0.60 19.94
CA PHE A 188 23.52 1.24 21.25
C PHE A 188 22.38 0.61 22.04
N VAL A 189 21.32 0.13 21.39
CA VAL A 189 20.26 -0.65 22.04
C VAL A 189 20.82 -1.99 22.51
N LYS A 190 21.56 -2.71 21.65
CA LYS A 190 22.21 -3.98 22.01
C LYS A 190 23.19 -3.84 23.17
N ALA A 191 23.91 -2.72 23.27
CA ALA A 191 24.78 -2.44 24.41
C ALA A 191 24.04 -2.43 25.77
N GLN A 192 22.71 -2.25 25.77
CA GLN A 192 21.88 -2.30 26.97
C GLN A 192 21.46 -3.72 27.36
N GLN A 193 21.87 -4.77 26.65
CA GLN A 193 21.39 -6.14 26.86
C GLN A 193 21.62 -6.68 28.28
N LEU A 194 22.70 -6.27 28.95
CA LEU A 194 22.98 -6.71 30.33
C LEU A 194 22.19 -5.90 31.37
N ALA A 195 21.93 -4.61 31.09
CA ALA A 195 21.27 -3.71 32.03
C ALA A 195 19.73 -3.73 31.89
N GLN A 196 19.23 -3.92 30.66
CA GLN A 196 17.82 -3.83 30.30
C GLN A 196 17.45 -4.93 29.26
N PRO A 197 17.68 -6.23 29.56
CA PRO A 197 17.52 -7.33 28.61
C PRO A 197 16.12 -7.43 28.00
N GLU A 198 15.07 -7.18 28.78
CA GLU A 198 13.68 -7.26 28.32
C GLU A 198 13.37 -6.17 27.28
N LEU A 199 13.89 -4.96 27.46
CA LEU A 199 13.68 -3.86 26.52
C LEU A 199 14.45 -4.08 25.21
N VAL A 200 15.64 -4.71 25.28
CA VAL A 200 16.38 -5.11 24.08
C VAL A 200 15.62 -6.19 23.30
N LEU A 201 15.05 -7.19 23.97
CA LEU A 201 14.24 -8.22 23.31
C LEU A 201 12.98 -7.65 22.65
N GLN A 202 12.29 -6.72 23.32
CA GLN A 202 11.12 -6.02 22.76
C GLN A 202 11.52 -5.19 21.52
N TYR A 203 12.64 -4.47 21.59
CA TYR A 203 13.19 -3.74 20.46
C TYR A 203 13.50 -4.67 19.27
N GLU A 204 14.19 -5.80 19.51
CA GLU A 204 14.51 -6.77 18.47
C GLU A 204 13.26 -7.40 17.85
N ALA A 205 12.19 -7.57 18.62
CA ALA A 205 10.91 -8.05 18.13
C ALA A 205 10.28 -7.06 17.13
N VAL A 206 10.23 -5.76 17.47
CA VAL A 206 9.69 -4.74 16.55
C VAL A 206 10.60 -4.47 15.35
N ARG A 207 11.91 -4.73 15.47
CA ARG A 207 12.92 -4.61 14.38
C ARG A 207 12.77 -5.70 13.31
N ARG A 208 12.07 -6.80 13.59
CA ARG A 208 11.80 -7.84 12.59
C ARG A 208 10.78 -7.33 11.58
N ILE A 209 11.19 -7.28 10.31
CA ILE A 209 10.30 -6.92 9.20
C ILE A 209 9.19 -7.97 9.12
N VAL A 210 7.99 -7.61 9.57
CA VAL A 210 6.77 -8.37 9.30
C VAL A 210 6.48 -8.23 7.80
N ARG A 211 6.63 -9.32 7.06
CA ARG A 211 6.29 -9.35 5.63
C ARG A 211 4.77 -9.21 5.49
N THR A 212 4.25 -8.02 5.24
CA THR A 212 2.90 -7.86 4.64
C THR A 212 2.99 -8.34 3.20
N ALA A 213 2.85 -9.65 3.01
CA ALA A 213 2.58 -10.21 1.70
C ALA A 213 1.06 -10.22 1.50
N ALA A 214 0.62 -9.82 0.32
CA ALA A 214 -0.76 -9.89 -0.12
C ALA A 214 -1.40 -11.25 0.25
N ARG A 215 -2.58 -11.19 0.91
CA ARG A 215 -3.57 -12.27 1.10
C ARG A 215 -3.07 -13.60 1.68
N ARG A 216 -2.31 -13.58 2.78
CA ARG A 216 -2.34 -14.70 3.74
C ARG A 216 -2.61 -14.14 5.12
N ALA A 217 -3.58 -14.76 5.82
CA ALA A 217 -3.88 -14.43 7.20
C ALA A 217 -2.58 -14.52 8.03
N PRO A 218 -2.28 -13.51 8.87
CA PRO A 218 -1.03 -13.46 9.61
C PRO A 218 -0.92 -14.67 10.53
N GLU A 219 0.06 -15.55 10.28
CA GLU A 219 0.31 -16.73 11.11
C GLU A 219 1.40 -16.43 12.15
N TYR A 220 1.01 -16.35 13.41
CA TYR A 220 1.89 -16.24 14.57
C TYR A 220 2.12 -17.62 15.16
N ARG A 221 3.34 -17.93 15.59
CA ARG A 221 3.68 -19.21 16.21
C ARG A 221 4.74 -19.04 17.28
N GLY A 222 4.68 -19.88 18.30
CA GLY A 222 5.66 -19.85 19.37
C GLY A 222 5.57 -21.06 20.29
N ALA A 223 6.38 -21.00 21.34
CA ALA A 223 6.39 -21.96 22.43
C ALA A 223 6.05 -21.25 23.74
N THR A 224 5.51 -22.00 24.68
CA THR A 224 5.19 -21.56 26.04
C THR A 224 5.87 -22.49 27.02
N LEU A 225 6.21 -21.94 28.18
CA LEU A 225 6.61 -22.69 29.35
C LEU A 225 5.41 -22.77 30.31
N PRO A 226 5.32 -23.83 31.12
CA PRO A 226 4.26 -23.96 32.11
C PRO A 226 4.14 -22.72 33.00
N GLY A 227 2.92 -22.19 33.13
CA GLY A 227 2.62 -21.05 34.00
C GLY A 227 3.24 -19.71 33.59
N LYS A 228 3.93 -19.62 32.44
CA LYS A 228 4.50 -18.36 31.93
C LYS A 228 3.71 -17.87 30.71
N PRO A 229 3.04 -16.71 30.80
CA PRO A 229 2.42 -16.06 29.65
C PRO A 229 3.42 -15.82 28.52
N ALA A 230 3.01 -16.11 27.29
CA ALA A 230 3.69 -15.68 26.08
C ALA A 230 2.78 -14.73 25.31
N LEU A 231 3.36 -13.61 24.85
CA LEU A 231 2.68 -12.72 23.92
C LEU A 231 2.53 -13.40 22.56
N VAL A 232 1.29 -13.50 22.09
CA VAL A 232 0.98 -13.99 20.74
C VAL A 232 1.17 -12.84 19.75
N TYR A 233 0.42 -11.75 19.93
CA TYR A 233 0.57 -10.50 19.20
C TYR A 233 -0.26 -9.36 19.85
N ASP A 234 -0.01 -8.12 19.43
CA ASP A 234 -0.77 -6.93 19.83
C ASP A 234 -1.94 -6.69 18.85
N ARG A 235 -3.17 -6.72 19.35
CA ARG A 235 -4.40 -6.54 18.56
C ARG A 235 -4.53 -5.16 17.93
N ARG A 236 -3.71 -4.19 18.37
CA ARG A 236 -3.61 -2.86 17.76
C ARG A 236 -2.74 -2.86 16.50
N GLU A 237 -2.00 -3.93 16.23
CA GLU A 237 -1.34 -4.16 14.95
C GLU A 237 -2.39 -4.61 13.93
N ALA A 238 -2.59 -3.82 12.88
CA ALA A 238 -3.74 -3.93 11.97
C ALA A 238 -3.93 -5.33 11.35
N GLY A 239 -5.19 -5.81 11.30
CA GLY A 239 -5.64 -6.79 10.30
C GLY A 239 -6.14 -8.17 10.75
N VAL A 240 -6.28 -8.48 12.05
CA VAL A 240 -6.74 -9.82 12.47
C VAL A 240 -8.25 -9.85 12.73
N VAL A 241 -9.03 -10.12 11.69
CA VAL A 241 -10.51 -10.08 11.73
C VAL A 241 -11.11 -11.30 12.46
N ALA A 242 -10.38 -12.41 12.54
CA ALA A 242 -10.82 -13.61 13.29
C ALA A 242 -9.60 -14.46 13.67
N PRO A 243 -9.33 -14.73 14.96
CA PRO A 243 -8.21 -15.56 15.36
C PRO A 243 -8.59 -17.04 15.26
N MET A 244 -7.81 -17.80 14.50
CA MET A 244 -7.79 -19.25 14.60
C MET A 244 -6.72 -19.66 15.62
N LEU A 245 -7.13 -20.13 16.78
CA LEU A 245 -6.24 -20.50 17.89
C LEU A 245 -5.88 -21.99 17.81
N GLY A 246 -4.61 -22.31 17.69
CA GLY A 246 -4.14 -23.68 17.47
C GLY A 246 -3.13 -24.16 18.50
N ASN A 247 -3.43 -25.28 19.15
CA ASN A 247 -2.48 -25.99 20.00
C ASN A 247 -1.77 -27.07 19.16
N ARG A 248 -0.48 -26.90 18.88
CA ARG A 248 0.36 -27.86 18.12
C ARG A 248 1.17 -28.80 19.02
N SER A 249 0.89 -28.81 20.31
CA SER A 249 1.63 -29.57 21.32
C SER A 249 1.30 -31.07 21.30
N GLY A 250 2.12 -31.86 21.99
CA GLY A 250 1.92 -33.30 22.17
C GLY A 250 0.67 -33.66 23.00
N ARG A 251 0.36 -34.95 23.08
CA ARG A 251 -0.81 -35.48 23.80
C ARG A 251 -0.69 -35.14 25.30
N GLY A 252 -1.75 -34.55 25.85
CA GLY A 252 -1.86 -34.14 27.26
C GLY A 252 -1.96 -32.62 27.40
N LEU A 253 -1.24 -31.86 26.57
CA LEU A 253 -1.04 -30.43 26.75
C LEU A 253 -2.27 -29.57 26.40
N THR A 254 -2.58 -28.64 27.30
CA THR A 254 -3.66 -27.64 27.15
C THR A 254 -3.08 -26.24 27.20
N LEU A 255 -3.44 -25.43 26.21
CA LEU A 255 -3.04 -24.02 26.11
C LEU A 255 -4.26 -23.14 26.31
N ARG A 256 -4.15 -22.14 27.18
CA ARG A 256 -5.19 -21.14 27.41
C ARG A 256 -4.81 -19.85 26.72
N TYR A 257 -5.66 -19.41 25.80
CA TYR A 257 -5.55 -18.12 25.13
C TYR A 257 -6.45 -17.10 25.81
N TYR A 258 -5.98 -15.89 26.01
CA TYR A 258 -6.74 -14.84 26.69
C TYR A 258 -6.25 -13.45 26.27
N THR A 259 -7.10 -12.44 26.43
CA THR A 259 -6.71 -11.04 26.21
C THR A 259 -6.34 -10.37 27.52
N ALA A 260 -5.35 -9.48 27.50
CA ALA A 260 -4.90 -8.77 28.70
C ALA A 260 -4.50 -7.32 28.43
N ALA A 261 -4.55 -6.51 29.49
CA ALA A 261 -4.13 -5.11 29.49
C ALA A 261 -2.60 -4.94 29.40
N THR A 262 -1.84 -5.94 29.86
CA THR A 262 -0.37 -5.95 29.82
C THR A 262 0.12 -7.25 29.20
N PRO A 263 1.31 -7.27 28.57
CA PRO A 263 1.79 -8.41 27.79
C PRO A 263 2.28 -9.60 28.65
N ALA A 264 2.25 -9.46 29.98
CA ALA A 264 2.72 -10.47 30.94
C ALA A 264 1.68 -10.81 32.03
N ALA A 265 0.47 -10.26 31.93
CA ALA A 265 -0.59 -10.59 32.89
C ALA A 265 -0.96 -12.08 32.79
N LEU A 266 -1.26 -12.69 33.93
CA LEU A 266 -1.85 -14.02 34.00
C LEU A 266 -3.36 -13.94 33.75
N PRO A 267 -4.00 -15.01 33.25
CA PRO A 267 -5.45 -15.02 33.08
C PRO A 267 -6.15 -15.04 34.45
N GLU A 268 -7.24 -14.29 34.57
CA GLU A 268 -8.15 -14.37 35.71
C GLU A 268 -8.88 -15.73 35.74
N ALA A 269 -9.45 -16.08 36.90
CA ALA A 269 -10.19 -17.32 37.06
C ALA A 269 -11.35 -17.41 36.06
N GLY A 270 -11.32 -18.41 35.18
CA GLY A 270 -12.33 -18.61 34.13
C GLY A 270 -12.14 -17.74 32.88
N GLN A 271 -11.16 -16.85 32.84
CA GLN A 271 -10.84 -16.04 31.67
C GLN A 271 -10.15 -16.86 30.59
N GLY A 272 -10.46 -16.59 29.32
CA GLY A 272 -9.77 -17.19 28.18
C GLY A 272 -10.32 -18.55 27.74
N LEU A 273 -9.83 -19.00 26.60
CA LEU A 273 -10.22 -20.24 25.96
C LEU A 273 -9.11 -21.29 26.04
N ALA A 274 -9.45 -22.47 26.57
CA ALA A 274 -8.57 -23.63 26.58
C ALA A 274 -8.66 -24.42 25.27
N VAL A 275 -7.54 -24.53 24.54
CA VAL A 275 -7.40 -25.36 23.34
C VAL A 275 -6.55 -26.59 23.68
N LYS A 276 -7.14 -27.77 23.49
CA LYS A 276 -6.52 -29.06 23.83
C LYS A 276 -5.80 -29.68 22.62
N ASN A 277 -4.76 -30.47 22.88
CA ASN A 277 -4.17 -31.51 22.00
C ASN A 277 -4.42 -31.40 20.49
N LYS A 278 -3.48 -30.83 19.72
CA LYS A 278 -3.52 -30.80 18.25
C LYS A 278 -4.81 -30.24 17.65
N ALA A 279 -5.58 -29.46 18.42
CA ALA A 279 -6.81 -28.83 17.96
C ALA A 279 -6.57 -27.41 17.49
N GLU A 280 -7.42 -26.98 16.57
CA GLU A 280 -7.58 -25.60 16.16
C GLU A 280 -9.02 -25.18 16.46
N VAL A 281 -9.18 -23.98 17.03
CA VAL A 281 -10.48 -23.40 17.33
C VAL A 281 -10.58 -22.08 16.59
N HIS A 282 -11.56 -22.00 15.69
CA HIS A 282 -11.90 -20.75 15.02
C HIS A 282 -12.81 -19.93 15.92
N LEU A 283 -12.42 -18.68 16.18
CA LEU A 283 -13.27 -17.73 16.89
C LEU A 283 -13.74 -16.63 15.92
N PRO A 284 -15.04 -16.28 15.92
CA PRO A 284 -15.55 -15.20 15.09
C PRO A 284 -15.03 -13.83 15.54
N ASP A 285 -14.64 -13.69 16.82
CA ASP A 285 -14.08 -12.49 17.43
C ASP A 285 -13.31 -12.82 18.73
N TYR A 286 -12.78 -11.81 19.42
CA TYR A 286 -12.03 -11.97 20.67
C TYR A 286 -12.90 -11.99 21.94
N SER A 287 -14.23 -11.93 21.81
CA SER A 287 -15.15 -11.73 22.95
C SER A 287 -15.05 -12.83 24.03
N LYS A 288 -14.64 -14.03 23.64
CA LYS A 288 -14.49 -15.19 24.53
C LYS A 288 -13.13 -15.26 25.24
N LEU A 289 -12.22 -14.34 24.96
CA LEU A 289 -10.84 -14.39 25.45
C LEU A 289 -10.59 -13.46 26.65
N GLY A 290 -11.51 -12.53 26.94
CA GLY A 290 -11.34 -11.53 27.99
C GLY A 290 -11.93 -10.19 27.57
N PRO A 291 -11.54 -9.08 28.21
CA PRO A 291 -12.03 -7.75 27.89
C PRO A 291 -11.84 -7.43 26.40
N ALA A 292 -12.88 -6.86 25.77
CA ALA A 292 -12.90 -6.61 24.33
C ALA A 292 -11.86 -5.56 23.90
N ASP A 293 -11.53 -4.64 24.79
CA ASP A 293 -10.57 -3.54 24.67
C ASP A 293 -9.13 -3.92 25.05
N ALA A 294 -8.93 -5.09 25.68
CA ALA A 294 -7.60 -5.54 26.09
C ALA A 294 -6.67 -5.75 24.87
N PRO A 295 -5.56 -5.01 24.76
CA PRO A 295 -4.77 -4.93 23.52
C PRO A 295 -3.94 -6.18 23.23
N TYR A 296 -3.56 -6.97 24.23
CA TYR A 296 -2.64 -8.10 24.03
C TYR A 296 -3.39 -9.41 23.94
N LEU A 297 -3.09 -10.24 22.94
CA LEU A 297 -3.45 -11.66 22.95
C LEU A 297 -2.29 -12.45 23.55
N LEU A 298 -2.56 -13.17 24.63
CA LEU A 298 -1.61 -14.00 25.35
C LEU A 298 -2.00 -15.46 25.29
N VAL A 299 -1.00 -16.32 25.50
CA VAL A 299 -1.19 -17.76 25.66
C VAL A 299 -0.37 -18.25 26.86
N VAL A 300 -0.97 -19.10 27.67
CA VAL A 300 -0.30 -19.76 28.80
C VAL A 300 -0.55 -21.26 28.76
N GLN A 301 0.48 -22.03 29.09
CA GLN A 301 0.37 -23.47 29.25
C GLN A 301 -0.11 -23.80 30.67
N GLU A 302 -1.22 -24.53 30.78
CA GLU A 302 -1.84 -24.88 32.06
C GLU A 302 -1.18 -26.08 32.75
N GLN A 303 -0.54 -26.97 32.00
CA GLN A 303 0.03 -28.21 32.52
C GLN A 303 1.56 -28.18 32.55
N LEU A 304 2.17 -28.91 33.49
CA LEU A 304 3.60 -28.83 33.80
C LEU A 304 4.50 -29.70 32.91
N ASP A 305 3.93 -30.65 32.15
CA ASP A 305 4.70 -31.68 31.44
C ASP A 305 4.92 -31.36 29.95
N GLY A 306 6.03 -30.67 29.65
CA GLY A 306 6.53 -30.47 28.28
C GLY A 306 6.44 -29.04 27.75
N GLU A 307 6.80 -28.86 26.48
CA GLU A 307 6.78 -27.56 25.78
C GLU A 307 5.46 -27.38 25.00
N GLY A 308 4.72 -26.32 25.34
CA GLY A 308 3.47 -25.95 24.70
C GLY A 308 3.70 -25.17 23.41
N ARG A 309 3.43 -25.77 22.24
CA ARG A 309 3.55 -25.12 20.93
C ARG A 309 2.21 -24.58 20.48
N TRP A 310 2.18 -23.32 20.08
CA TRP A 310 0.96 -22.63 19.64
C TRP A 310 1.11 -22.03 18.25
N VAL A 311 -0.04 -21.87 17.59
CA VAL A 311 -0.21 -21.10 16.37
C VAL A 311 -1.46 -20.23 16.49
N VAL A 312 -1.44 -19.02 15.94
CA VAL A 312 -2.62 -18.16 15.72
C VAL A 312 -2.62 -17.66 14.29
N ARG A 313 -3.74 -17.81 13.57
CA ARG A 313 -3.93 -17.28 12.20
C ARG A 313 -5.04 -16.27 12.14
#